data_AF-A0A182SQ43-F1
#
_entry.id   AF-A0A182SQ43-F1
#
_cell.length_a   1.000
_cell.length_b   1.000
_cell.length_c   1.000
_cell.angle_alpha   90.00
_cell.angle_beta   90.00
_cell.angle_gamma   90.00
#
_symmetry.space_group_name_H-M   'P 1'
#
loop_
_entity.id
_entity.type
_entity.pdbx_description
1 polymer ?
#
loop_
_entity_poly.entity_id
_entity_poly.type
_entity_poly.pdbx_seq_one_letter_code
_entity_poly.pdbx_strand_id
1 'polypeptide(L)'
;MSSPWATIQPVAAVDLQEIMSEEFARELQSKEVPSEPQQAASSPCKQPEPGPSSSKSVPVPVVDSFEEPVAGCSRPLDPGKHLEAVPEDVLRAIEQADQKEIDSDAVIAQMLQAQFDAEYDAQIKREENHRNKDSKVKVSYKNYRVIPEELLYEEPVEIAVDQKADWDRFETNEKEQKLLPRVGFRLNEEGEMLTKHNLDI
;
A
#
# COMPACT_ATOMS: atom_id res chain seq x y z
N MET A 1 -42.08 -10.67 -2.44
CA MET A 1 -41.09 -10.10 -1.50
C MET A 1 -40.66 -8.76 -2.06
N SER A 2 -40.95 -7.66 -1.37
CA SER A 2 -40.64 -6.29 -1.84
C SER A 2 -39.22 -5.94 -1.44
N SER A 3 -38.37 -5.57 -2.40
CA SER A 3 -36.99 -5.16 -2.12
C SER A 3 -36.95 -3.85 -1.32
N PRO A 4 -35.99 -3.70 -0.38
CA PRO A 4 -35.91 -2.57 0.56
C PRO A 4 -35.22 -1.32 -0.03
N TRP A 5 -34.85 -1.33 -1.31
CA TRP A 5 -34.20 -0.19 -1.95
C TRP A 5 -35.21 0.66 -2.72
N ALA A 6 -35.18 1.97 -2.46
CA ALA A 6 -36.02 2.96 -3.12
C ALA A 6 -35.83 2.92 -4.64
N THR A 7 -36.92 3.13 -5.39
CA THR A 7 -36.90 3.21 -6.85
C THR A 7 -36.01 4.37 -7.28
N ILE A 8 -34.90 4.06 -7.95
CA ILE A 8 -33.91 5.03 -8.43
C ILE A 8 -34.57 5.86 -9.54
N GLN A 9 -34.64 7.18 -9.35
CA GLN A 9 -35.12 8.08 -10.41
C GLN A 9 -34.10 8.15 -11.56
N PRO A 10 -34.55 8.20 -12.82
CA PRO A 10 -33.65 8.36 -13.95
C PRO A 10 -32.99 9.74 -13.88
N VAL A 11 -31.68 9.77 -13.61
CA VAL A 11 -30.88 10.98 -13.63
C VAL A 11 -30.69 11.40 -15.09
N ALA A 12 -30.99 12.65 -15.42
CA ALA A 12 -30.77 13.20 -16.74
C ALA A 12 -29.27 13.11 -17.06
N ALA A 13 -28.92 12.50 -18.20
CA ALA A 13 -27.55 12.44 -18.66
C ALA A 13 -27.11 13.85 -19.06
N VAL A 14 -26.26 14.46 -18.24
CA VAL A 14 -25.63 15.75 -18.56
C VAL A 14 -24.42 15.47 -19.44
N ASP A 15 -24.29 16.20 -20.53
CA ASP A 15 -23.18 16.06 -21.47
C ASP A 15 -21.88 16.58 -20.84
N LEU A 16 -20.84 15.74 -20.85
CA LEU A 16 -19.52 16.08 -20.34
C LEU A 16 -18.91 17.28 -21.06
N GLN A 17 -19.23 17.47 -22.35
CA GLN A 17 -18.75 18.64 -23.10
C GLN A 17 -19.32 19.95 -22.55
N GLU A 18 -20.54 19.93 -22.04
CA GLU A 18 -21.20 21.11 -21.47
C GLU A 18 -20.58 21.48 -20.11
N ILE A 19 -20.29 20.47 -19.26
CA ILE A 19 -19.64 20.66 -17.96
C ILE A 19 -18.22 21.23 -18.12
N MET A 20 -17.50 20.80 -19.16
CA MET A 20 -16.14 21.25 -19.44
C MET A 20 -16.09 22.48 -20.35
N SER A 21 -17.23 23.04 -20.74
CA SER A 21 -17.27 24.19 -21.62
C SER A 21 -16.71 25.43 -20.91
N GLU A 22 -16.01 26.27 -21.68
CA GLU A 22 -15.47 27.54 -21.17
C GLU A 22 -16.59 28.48 -20.67
N GLU A 23 -17.76 28.43 -21.31
CA GLU A 23 -18.92 29.23 -20.94
C GLU A 23 -19.46 28.84 -19.56
N PHE A 24 -19.53 27.55 -19.25
CA PHE A 24 -19.96 27.06 -17.93
C PHE A 24 -18.97 27.47 -16.84
N ALA A 25 -17.67 27.41 -17.12
CA ALA A 25 -16.63 27.87 -16.20
C ALA A 25 -16.71 29.38 -15.93
N ARG A 26 -16.98 30.19 -16.97
CA ARG A 26 -17.19 31.64 -16.82
C ARG A 26 -18.44 31.98 -16.01
N GLU A 27 -19.52 31.21 -16.19
CA GLU A 27 -20.74 31.41 -15.41
C GLU A 27 -20.47 31.19 -13.91
N LEU A 28 -19.79 30.10 -13.53
CA LEU A 28 -19.44 29.84 -12.13
C LEU A 28 -18.56 30.96 -11.54
N GLN A 29 -17.56 31.42 -12.28
CA GLN A 29 -16.69 32.53 -11.85
C GLN A 29 -17.47 33.84 -11.69
N SER A 30 -18.43 34.14 -12.58
CA SER A 30 -19.26 35.33 -12.48
C SER A 30 -20.25 35.28 -11.30
N LYS A 31 -20.63 34.07 -10.89
CA LYS A 31 -21.59 33.82 -9.80
C LYS A 31 -20.92 33.79 -8.42
N GLU A 32 -19.62 33.51 -8.38
CA GLU A 32 -18.80 33.53 -7.17
C GLU A 32 -18.17 34.89 -6.85
N VAL A 33 -18.17 35.85 -7.78
CA VAL A 33 -17.69 37.21 -7.51
C VAL A 33 -18.88 38.09 -7.09
N PRO A 34 -19.00 38.48 -5.79
CA PRO A 34 -19.88 39.56 -5.43
C PRO A 34 -19.34 40.84 -6.04
N SER A 35 -20.20 41.61 -6.68
CA SER A 35 -19.86 42.87 -7.36
C SER A 35 -19.16 43.86 -6.43
N GLU A 36 -17.84 44.01 -6.55
CA GLU A 36 -17.09 45.17 -6.06
C GLU A 36 -15.99 45.58 -7.08
N PRO A 37 -15.66 46.89 -7.17
CA PRO A 37 -15.17 47.49 -8.41
C PRO A 37 -13.66 47.31 -8.63
N GLN A 38 -13.33 47.29 -9.93
CA GLN A 38 -11.99 47.27 -10.51
C GLN A 38 -11.03 48.25 -9.83
N GLN A 39 -9.86 47.78 -9.40
CA GLN A 39 -8.64 48.59 -9.37
C GLN A 39 -7.38 47.75 -9.61
N ALA A 40 -6.51 48.34 -10.41
CA ALA A 40 -5.34 47.75 -11.02
C ALA A 40 -4.14 47.66 -10.07
N ALA A 41 -3.14 46.92 -10.57
CA ALA A 41 -1.70 47.05 -10.31
C ALA A 41 -1.09 46.31 -9.10
N SER A 42 -0.33 45.27 -9.47
CA SER A 42 1.08 45.05 -9.11
C SER A 42 1.48 44.61 -7.69
N SER A 43 2.32 43.57 -7.68
CA SER A 43 3.53 43.36 -6.84
C SER A 43 3.50 42.24 -5.78
N PRO A 44 4.66 41.61 -5.48
CA PRO A 44 4.76 40.18 -5.13
C PRO A 44 4.99 39.91 -3.63
N CYS A 45 4.67 38.68 -3.20
CA CYS A 45 4.88 38.18 -1.84
C CYS A 45 6.29 37.60 -1.65
N LYS A 46 6.94 37.96 -0.54
CA LYS A 46 8.31 37.61 -0.14
C LYS A 46 8.38 36.24 0.56
N GLN A 47 9.52 35.57 0.40
CA GLN A 47 9.95 34.36 1.14
C GLN A 47 10.48 34.68 2.56
N PRO A 48 10.62 33.67 3.46
CA PRO A 48 11.36 33.79 4.71
C PRO A 48 12.81 33.23 4.64
N GLU A 49 13.70 33.89 5.37
CA GLU A 49 15.14 33.64 5.57
C GLU A 49 15.45 32.46 6.51
N PRO A 50 16.67 31.87 6.42
CA PRO A 50 17.51 31.82 7.62
C PRO A 50 19.02 32.09 7.35
N GLY A 51 19.69 32.84 8.24
CA GLY A 51 21.15 32.96 8.30
C GLY A 51 21.81 31.97 9.28
N PRO A 52 23.07 32.16 9.71
CA PRO A 52 24.21 32.79 9.04
C PRO A 52 25.40 31.81 8.89
N SER A 53 26.12 31.83 7.77
CA SER A 53 27.40 31.12 7.64
C SER A 53 28.58 32.08 7.71
N SER A 54 29.53 31.71 8.57
CA SER A 54 30.83 32.34 8.74
C SER A 54 31.75 32.11 7.54
N SER A 55 32.54 33.13 7.26
CA SER A 55 33.90 33.10 6.74
C SER A 55 34.18 33.14 5.22
N LYS A 56 34.89 34.23 4.88
CA LYS A 56 36.03 34.38 3.96
C LYS A 56 35.78 34.48 2.45
N SER A 57 36.05 35.70 2.00
CA SER A 57 36.22 36.18 0.64
C SER A 57 37.50 35.66 -0.04
N VAL A 58 37.36 35.26 -1.31
CA VAL A 58 38.44 35.20 -2.33
C VAL A 58 37.79 35.57 -3.69
N PRO A 59 38.44 36.38 -4.56
CA PRO A 59 37.80 36.90 -5.76
C PRO A 59 37.80 35.94 -6.96
N VAL A 60 36.81 36.18 -7.80
CA VAL A 60 36.30 35.53 -9.02
C VAL A 60 37.33 35.46 -10.17
N PRO A 61 37.24 34.44 -11.05
CA PRO A 61 37.21 34.74 -12.47
C PRO A 61 35.93 34.21 -13.13
N VAL A 62 35.35 35.09 -13.95
CA VAL A 62 34.10 34.95 -14.67
C VAL A 62 34.22 33.85 -15.71
N VAL A 63 33.39 32.82 -15.59
CA VAL A 63 32.98 32.00 -16.73
C VAL A 63 31.47 31.82 -16.65
N ASP A 64 30.86 32.25 -17.74
CA ASP A 64 29.45 32.40 -18.03
C ASP A 64 28.71 31.05 -18.05
N SER A 65 27.39 31.12 -17.95
CA SER A 65 26.39 30.02 -18.06
C SER A 65 26.15 29.16 -16.82
N PHE A 66 25.18 29.58 -16.01
CA PHE A 66 24.25 28.64 -15.38
C PHE A 66 22.82 29.21 -15.49
N GLU A 67 22.12 28.85 -16.56
CA GLU A 67 20.65 28.99 -16.59
C GLU A 67 20.05 27.83 -15.82
N GLU A 68 19.36 28.16 -14.74
CA GLU A 68 18.54 27.27 -13.93
C GLU A 68 17.36 26.74 -14.79
N PRO A 69 17.01 25.43 -14.76
CA PRO A 69 15.94 24.91 -15.59
C PRO A 69 14.58 25.34 -15.02
N VAL A 70 13.94 26.30 -15.68
CA VAL A 70 12.54 26.65 -15.43
C VAL A 70 11.66 25.50 -15.91
N ALA A 71 10.94 24.86 -14.99
CA ALA A 71 9.99 23.80 -15.29
C ALA A 71 8.89 24.34 -16.23
N GLY A 72 8.77 23.74 -17.42
CA GLY A 72 7.61 23.95 -18.29
C GLY A 72 7.87 24.47 -19.71
N CYS A 73 9.11 24.54 -20.20
CA CYS A 73 9.37 24.85 -21.61
C CYS A 73 10.21 23.76 -22.27
N SER A 74 9.58 22.88 -23.04
CA SER A 74 10.27 22.03 -24.01
C SER A 74 10.94 22.94 -25.04
N ARG A 75 12.26 23.13 -24.93
CA ARG A 75 13.04 23.78 -25.99
C ARG A 75 12.85 22.99 -27.29
N PRO A 76 12.57 23.63 -28.44
CA PRO A 76 12.58 22.94 -29.72
C PRO A 76 13.97 22.33 -29.93
N LEU A 77 14.00 21.02 -30.20
CA LEU A 77 15.24 20.30 -30.47
C LEU A 77 15.89 20.89 -31.73
N ASP A 78 17.06 21.50 -31.56
CA ASP A 78 17.90 22.00 -32.64
C ASP A 78 18.47 20.80 -33.41
N PRO A 79 18.18 20.63 -34.72
CA PRO A 79 18.63 19.47 -35.51
C PRO A 79 20.16 19.42 -35.71
N GLY A 80 20.91 20.42 -35.23
CA GLY A 80 22.37 20.47 -35.31
C GLY A 80 23.13 20.01 -34.06
N LYS A 81 22.46 19.77 -32.93
CA LYS A 81 23.13 19.24 -31.73
C LYS A 81 23.08 17.72 -31.76
N HIS A 82 24.23 17.10 -32.03
CA HIS A 82 24.46 15.69 -31.76
C HIS A 82 24.09 15.44 -30.30
N LEU A 83 22.90 14.89 -30.07
CA LEU A 83 22.50 14.34 -28.78
C LEU A 83 23.65 13.42 -28.39
N GLU A 84 24.43 13.81 -27.37
CA GLU A 84 25.43 12.94 -26.76
C GLU A 84 24.77 11.57 -26.63
N ALA A 85 25.26 10.60 -27.41
CA ALA A 85 24.71 9.27 -27.41
C ALA A 85 24.75 8.81 -25.96
N VAL A 86 23.58 8.51 -25.38
CA VAL A 86 23.49 8.09 -23.98
C VAL A 86 24.56 7.01 -23.78
N PRO A 87 25.50 7.19 -22.84
CA PRO A 87 26.60 6.26 -22.70
C PRO A 87 26.06 4.84 -22.54
N GLU A 88 26.64 3.90 -23.28
CA GLU A 88 26.19 2.49 -23.32
C GLU A 88 26.10 1.87 -21.92
N ASP A 89 26.97 2.32 -21.00
CA ASP A 89 26.99 1.90 -19.61
C ASP A 89 25.72 2.32 -18.85
N VAL A 90 25.14 3.48 -19.19
CA VAL A 90 23.89 3.98 -18.60
C VAL A 90 22.70 3.20 -19.13
N LEU A 91 22.66 2.91 -20.45
CA LEU A 91 21.60 2.07 -21.03
C LEU A 91 21.61 0.66 -20.44
N ARG A 92 22.78 0.06 -20.30
CA ARG A 92 22.96 -1.25 -19.66
C ARG A 92 22.54 -1.25 -18.19
N ALA A 93 22.83 -0.16 -17.45
CA ALA A 93 22.43 -0.05 -16.06
C ALA A 93 20.91 0.04 -15.88
N ILE A 94 20.20 0.73 -16.80
CA ILE A 94 18.73 0.81 -16.80
C ILE A 94 18.13 -0.57 -17.13
N GLU A 95 18.60 -1.24 -18.18
CA GLU A 95 18.13 -2.59 -18.54
C GLU A 95 18.33 -3.59 -17.40
N GLN A 96 19.45 -3.51 -16.69
CA GLN A 96 19.71 -4.35 -15.51
C GLN A 96 18.81 -4.01 -14.32
N ALA A 97 18.41 -2.75 -14.14
CA ALA A 97 17.47 -2.36 -13.09
C ALA A 97 16.07 -2.89 -13.43
N ASP A 98 15.63 -2.69 -14.66
CA ASP A 98 14.35 -3.18 -15.17
C ASP A 98 14.27 -4.71 -15.08
N GLN A 99 15.33 -5.42 -15.45
CA GLN A 99 15.37 -6.88 -15.36
C GLN A 99 15.23 -7.37 -13.91
N LYS A 100 15.84 -6.69 -12.94
CA LYS A 100 15.72 -7.05 -11.52
C LYS A 100 14.30 -6.81 -10.99
N GLU A 101 13.65 -5.75 -11.44
CA GLU A 101 12.25 -5.46 -11.09
C GLU A 101 11.32 -6.52 -11.69
N ILE A 102 11.50 -6.85 -12.98
CA ILE A 102 10.75 -7.90 -13.67
C ILE A 102 10.96 -9.27 -13.00
N ASP A 103 12.19 -9.60 -12.61
CA ASP A 103 12.48 -10.87 -11.94
C ASP A 103 11.81 -10.93 -10.55
N SER A 104 11.76 -9.81 -9.83
CA SER A 104 11.03 -9.70 -8.55
C SER A 104 9.52 -9.90 -8.73
N ASP A 105 8.93 -9.24 -9.72
CA ASP A 105 7.51 -9.36 -10.02
C ASP A 105 7.14 -10.76 -10.53
N ALA A 106 8.04 -11.41 -11.28
CA ALA A 106 7.85 -12.78 -11.73
C ALA A 106 7.71 -13.75 -10.55
N VAL A 107 8.49 -13.57 -9.47
CA VAL A 107 8.37 -14.37 -8.25
C VAL A 107 7.02 -14.13 -7.57
N ILE A 108 6.58 -12.88 -7.47
CA ILE A 108 5.29 -12.54 -6.88
C ILE A 108 4.15 -13.16 -7.70
N ALA A 109 4.20 -13.05 -9.02
CA ALA A 109 3.19 -13.61 -9.92
C ALA A 109 3.11 -15.14 -9.80
N GLN A 110 4.26 -15.82 -9.70
CA GLN A 110 4.29 -17.28 -9.47
C GLN A 110 3.68 -17.66 -8.12
N MET A 111 3.98 -16.92 -7.06
CA MET A 111 3.38 -17.15 -5.74
C MET A 111 1.87 -16.95 -5.77
N LEU A 112 1.38 -15.88 -6.39
CA LEU A 112 -0.06 -15.62 -6.53
C LEU A 112 -0.76 -16.70 -7.36
N GLN A 113 -0.15 -17.12 -8.47
CA GLN A 113 -0.70 -18.19 -9.30
C GLN A 113 -0.84 -19.49 -8.48
N ALA A 114 0.19 -19.87 -7.72
CA ALA A 114 0.14 -21.05 -6.86
C ALA A 114 -0.98 -20.96 -5.79
N GLN A 115 -1.21 -19.77 -5.23
CA GLN A 115 -2.31 -19.55 -4.28
C GLN A 115 -3.69 -19.73 -4.94
N PHE A 116 -3.90 -19.17 -6.13
CA PHE A 116 -5.15 -19.31 -6.87
C PHE A 116 -5.40 -20.76 -7.29
N ASP A 117 -4.38 -21.45 -7.79
CA ASP A 117 -4.48 -22.84 -8.21
C ASP A 117 -4.85 -23.75 -7.01
N ALA A 118 -4.29 -23.47 -5.82
CA ALA A 118 -4.62 -24.19 -4.60
C ALA A 118 -6.06 -23.94 -4.13
N GLU A 119 -6.53 -22.69 -4.16
CA GLU A 119 -7.92 -22.36 -3.81
C GLU A 119 -8.90 -23.03 -4.78
N TYR A 120 -8.60 -22.99 -6.07
CA TYR A 120 -9.41 -23.61 -7.10
C TYR A 120 -9.50 -25.13 -6.89
N ASP A 121 -8.38 -25.81 -6.65
CA ASP A 121 -8.37 -27.25 -6.38
C ASP A 121 -9.16 -27.62 -5.11
N ALA A 122 -9.10 -26.78 -4.07
CA ALA A 122 -9.90 -26.95 -2.86
C ALA A 122 -11.41 -26.79 -3.13
N GLN A 123 -11.79 -25.83 -3.98
CA GLN A 123 -13.18 -25.66 -4.41
C GLN A 123 -13.67 -26.87 -5.21
N ILE A 124 -12.89 -27.37 -6.16
CA ILE A 124 -13.20 -28.56 -6.95
C ILE A 124 -13.39 -29.77 -6.02
N LYS A 125 -12.51 -29.97 -5.02
CA LYS A 125 -12.67 -31.02 -4.00
C LYS A 125 -13.97 -30.88 -3.20
N ARG A 126 -14.35 -29.66 -2.82
CA ARG A 126 -15.59 -29.40 -2.08
C ARG A 126 -16.82 -29.76 -2.91
N GLU A 127 -16.82 -29.40 -4.19
CA GLU A 127 -17.91 -29.72 -5.12
C GLU A 127 -18.00 -31.22 -5.42
N GLU A 128 -16.86 -31.87 -5.62
CA GLU A 128 -16.75 -33.33 -5.78
C GLU A 128 -17.37 -34.05 -4.57
N ASN A 129 -16.95 -33.65 -3.36
CA ASN A 129 -17.48 -34.20 -2.12
C ASN A 129 -18.97 -33.92 -1.97
N HIS A 130 -19.44 -32.73 -2.33
CA HIS A 130 -20.85 -32.36 -2.28
C HIS A 130 -21.71 -33.25 -3.19
N ARG A 131 -21.25 -33.50 -4.42
CA ARG A 131 -21.95 -34.36 -5.38
C ARG A 131 -21.93 -35.83 -4.97
N ASN A 132 -20.85 -36.28 -4.34
CA ASN A 132 -20.67 -37.68 -3.98
C ASN A 132 -21.36 -38.10 -2.68
N LYS A 133 -21.88 -37.17 -1.87
CA LYS A 133 -22.41 -37.42 -0.51
C LYS A 133 -23.22 -38.71 -0.37
N ASP A 134 -24.36 -38.78 -1.07
CA ASP A 134 -25.31 -39.89 -0.93
C ASP A 134 -25.35 -40.80 -2.18
N SER A 135 -24.40 -40.63 -3.10
CA SER A 135 -24.40 -41.36 -4.38
C SER A 135 -23.73 -42.72 -4.23
N LYS A 136 -24.38 -43.78 -4.76
CA LYS A 136 -23.80 -45.12 -4.85
C LYS A 136 -22.61 -45.20 -5.81
N VAL A 137 -22.50 -44.24 -6.73
CA VAL A 137 -21.42 -44.11 -7.70
C VAL A 137 -20.76 -42.75 -7.52
N LYS A 138 -19.43 -42.72 -7.39
CA LYS A 138 -18.67 -41.49 -7.18
C LYS A 138 -18.15 -40.95 -8.50
N VAL A 139 -18.24 -39.63 -8.68
CA VAL A 139 -17.60 -38.89 -9.77
C VAL A 139 -16.32 -38.27 -9.22
N SER A 140 -15.22 -38.35 -9.98
CA SER A 140 -13.95 -37.73 -9.62
C SER A 140 -13.64 -36.54 -10.52
N TYR A 141 -13.08 -35.47 -9.95
CA TYR A 141 -12.68 -34.27 -10.69
C TYR A 141 -11.17 -34.10 -10.79
N LYS A 142 -10.40 -35.20 -10.71
CA LYS A 142 -8.93 -35.18 -10.78
C LYS A 142 -8.39 -34.49 -12.04
N ASN A 143 -9.04 -34.66 -13.18
CA ASN A 143 -8.62 -34.06 -14.45
C ASN A 143 -8.84 -32.55 -14.53
N TYR A 144 -9.60 -31.98 -13.60
CA TYR A 144 -9.89 -30.55 -13.55
C TYR A 144 -9.03 -29.82 -12.53
N ARG A 145 -8.15 -30.52 -11.80
CA ARG A 145 -7.23 -29.88 -10.84
C ARG A 145 -6.00 -29.35 -11.56
N VAL A 146 -5.50 -28.21 -11.11
CA VAL A 146 -4.36 -27.53 -11.74
C VAL A 146 -3.04 -28.01 -11.13
N ILE A 147 -3.00 -28.29 -9.83
CA ILE A 147 -1.80 -28.74 -9.14
C ILE A 147 -1.73 -30.27 -9.22
N PRO A 148 -0.67 -30.85 -9.82
CA PRO A 148 -0.44 -32.29 -9.78
C PRO A 148 -0.38 -32.80 -8.34
N GLU A 149 -0.98 -33.97 -8.08
CA GLU A 149 -1.04 -34.54 -6.72
C GLU A 149 0.38 -34.76 -6.11
N GLU A 150 1.44 -34.90 -6.93
CA GLU A 150 2.82 -35.03 -6.43
C GLU A 150 3.44 -33.71 -5.93
N LEU A 151 2.89 -32.56 -6.30
CA LEU A 151 3.38 -31.23 -5.92
C LEU A 151 2.53 -30.56 -4.86
N LEU A 152 1.49 -31.23 -4.36
CA LEU A 152 0.83 -30.81 -3.14
C LEU A 152 1.85 -30.90 -2.00
N TYR A 153 2.40 -29.73 -1.63
CA TYR A 153 3.15 -29.55 -0.41
C TYR A 153 2.37 -30.22 0.73
N GLU A 154 3.08 -31.00 1.57
CA GLU A 154 2.52 -31.65 2.74
C GLU A 154 1.58 -30.65 3.43
N GLU A 155 0.31 -31.04 3.54
CA GLU A 155 -0.71 -30.28 4.23
C GLU A 155 -0.10 -29.75 5.53
N PRO A 156 -0.10 -28.43 5.77
CA PRO A 156 0.49 -27.88 6.97
C PRO A 156 -0.09 -28.66 8.14
N VAL A 157 0.76 -29.45 8.81
CA VAL A 157 0.34 -30.16 10.01
C VAL A 157 -0.23 -29.07 10.89
N GLU A 158 -1.53 -29.15 11.19
CA GLU A 158 -2.16 -28.27 12.17
C GLU A 158 -1.41 -28.52 13.48
N ILE A 159 -0.36 -27.73 13.71
CA ILE A 159 0.34 -27.72 14.98
C ILE A 159 -0.76 -27.32 15.96
N ALA A 160 -1.12 -28.24 16.84
CA ALA A 160 -2.13 -28.01 17.85
C ALA A 160 -1.68 -26.82 18.69
N VAL A 161 -2.12 -25.63 18.31
CA VAL A 161 -1.88 -24.40 19.07
C VAL A 161 -2.65 -24.61 20.36
N ASP A 162 -1.92 -24.70 21.47
CA ASP A 162 -2.54 -24.77 22.79
C ASP A 162 -3.36 -23.50 22.98
N GLN A 163 -4.69 -23.63 22.91
CA GLN A 163 -5.63 -22.52 23.03
C GLN A 163 -5.53 -21.82 24.40
N LYS A 164 -4.80 -22.40 25.36
CA LYS A 164 -4.55 -21.84 26.68
C LYS A 164 -3.19 -21.15 26.81
N ALA A 165 -2.32 -21.25 25.80
CA ALA A 165 -1.05 -20.55 25.81
C ALA A 165 -1.31 -19.05 25.71
N ASP A 166 -0.61 -18.29 26.56
CA ASP A 166 -0.64 -16.84 26.52
C ASP A 166 -0.03 -16.35 25.21
N TRP A 167 -0.68 -15.37 24.58
CA TRP A 167 -0.24 -14.84 23.29
C TRP A 167 1.03 -14.00 23.43
N ASP A 168 1.26 -13.44 24.63
CA ASP A 168 2.44 -12.66 24.95
C ASP A 168 2.83 -12.76 26.44
N ARG A 169 3.97 -12.15 26.78
CA ARG A 169 4.46 -12.07 28.16
C ARG A 169 3.57 -11.19 29.05
N PHE A 170 2.77 -10.29 28.46
CA PHE A 170 1.94 -9.36 29.21
C PHE A 170 0.70 -10.06 29.79
N GLU A 171 0.06 -10.95 29.02
CA GLU A 171 -1.04 -11.80 29.48
C GLU A 171 -0.61 -12.74 30.60
N THR A 172 0.57 -13.37 30.47
CA THR A 172 1.16 -14.20 31.54
C THR A 172 1.35 -13.40 32.82
N ASN A 173 1.96 -12.21 32.70
CA ASN A 173 2.24 -11.36 33.85
C ASN A 173 0.94 -10.83 34.48
N GLU A 174 -0.09 -10.50 33.70
CA GLU A 174 -1.38 -10.08 34.21
C GLU A 174 -2.07 -11.21 34.99
N LYS A 175 -2.01 -12.44 34.49
CA LYS A 175 -2.52 -13.63 35.20
C LYS A 175 -1.79 -13.81 36.53
N GLU A 176 -0.46 -13.72 36.54
CA GLU A 176 0.36 -13.82 37.75
C GLU A 176 0.08 -12.69 38.75
N GLN A 177 -0.09 -11.45 38.28
CA GLN A 177 -0.45 -10.31 39.12
C GLN A 177 -1.87 -10.41 39.69
N LYS A 178 -2.82 -11.01 38.94
CA LYS A 178 -4.18 -11.29 39.41
C LYS A 178 -4.25 -12.35 40.51
N LEU A 179 -3.21 -13.18 40.66
CA LEU A 179 -3.12 -14.15 41.76
C LEU A 179 -2.86 -13.49 43.11
N LEU A 180 -2.43 -12.22 43.13
CA LEU A 180 -2.24 -11.49 44.37
C LEU A 180 -3.58 -10.91 44.83
N PRO A 181 -3.99 -11.13 46.09
CA PRO A 181 -5.21 -10.56 46.62
C PRO A 181 -5.09 -9.03 46.66
N ARG A 182 -6.22 -8.33 46.84
CA ARG A 182 -6.28 -6.86 46.92
C ARG A 182 -5.35 -6.24 47.97
N VAL A 183 -4.92 -7.03 48.96
CA VAL A 183 -3.96 -6.64 50.01
C VAL A 183 -2.52 -6.53 49.47
N GLY A 184 -2.23 -7.07 48.28
CA GLY A 184 -0.98 -6.89 47.55
C GLY A 184 0.11 -7.93 47.83
N PHE A 185 -0.14 -8.91 48.73
CA PHE A 185 0.79 -9.98 49.08
C PHE A 185 0.07 -11.28 49.41
N ARG A 186 0.77 -12.42 49.30
CA ARG A 186 0.31 -13.74 49.77
C ARG A 186 1.41 -14.42 50.60
N LEU A 187 1.05 -15.34 51.49
CA LEU A 187 2.02 -16.16 52.23
C LEU A 187 2.21 -17.50 51.51
N ASN A 188 3.46 -17.93 51.37
CA ASN A 188 3.80 -19.27 50.89
C ASN A 188 3.58 -20.35 51.96
N GLU A 189 3.68 -21.62 51.56
CA GLU A 189 3.59 -22.78 52.46
C GLU A 189 4.70 -22.75 53.55
N GLU A 190 5.81 -22.08 53.26
CA GLU A 190 6.94 -21.84 54.17
C GLU A 190 6.73 -20.62 55.09
N GLY A 191 5.61 -19.90 54.96
CA GLY A 191 5.28 -18.71 55.76
C GLY A 191 5.97 -17.43 55.32
N GLU A 192 6.62 -17.41 54.14
CA GLU A 192 7.26 -16.22 53.57
C GLU A 192 6.26 -15.34 52.80
N MET A 193 6.40 -14.01 52.90
CA MET A 193 5.54 -13.07 52.19
C MET A 193 5.98 -12.91 50.73
N LEU A 194 5.17 -13.43 49.80
CA LEU A 194 5.28 -13.13 48.37
C LEU A 194 4.60 -11.82 48.02
N THR A 195 5.37 -10.93 47.40
CA THR A 195 4.91 -9.67 46.81
C THR A 195 5.17 -9.69 45.31
N LYS A 196 4.66 -8.69 44.57
CA LYS A 196 4.91 -8.54 43.12
C LYS A 196 6.40 -8.63 42.74
N HIS A 197 7.31 -8.21 43.61
CA HIS A 197 8.74 -8.16 43.34
C HIS A 197 9.47 -9.49 43.54
N ASN A 198 8.82 -10.48 44.15
CA ASN A 198 9.44 -11.75 44.53
C ASN A 198 9.07 -12.89 43.57
N LEU A 199 8.25 -12.63 42.55
CA LEU A 199 7.78 -13.63 41.59
C LEU A 199 8.76 -13.85 40.42
N ASP A 200 9.69 -12.91 40.21
CA ASP A 200 10.62 -12.89 39.07
C ASP A 200 12.07 -13.32 39.42
N ILE A 201 12.34 -13.78 40.65
CA ILE A 201 13.69 -14.21 41.11
C ILE A 201 13.73 -15.73 41.30
#